data_AF-A0A5C6PIT0-F1
#
_entry.id   AF-A0A5C6PIT0-F1
#
_cell.length_a   1.000
_cell.length_b   1.000
_cell.length_c   1.000
_cell.angle_alpha   90.00
_cell.angle_beta   90.00
_cell.angle_gamma   90.00
#
_symmetry.space_group_name_H-M   'P 1'
#
loop_
_entity.id
_entity.type
_entity.pdbx_description
1 polymer ?
#
loop_
_entity_poly.entity_id
_entity_poly.type
_entity_poly.pdbx_seq_one_letter_code
_entity_poly.pdbx_strand_id
1 'polypeptide(L)'
;MSFLRRVAGLSLRDRVRSSAIREELGVESLLLCVERSQMRWLGHLVRMPPGRLHGEVFRACPSGRRPPGRPRTRWRDYVSLLVWERLGIPPDELEEVAGEREVWASLLRLLPPRPDPG
;
A
#
# COMPACT_ATOMS: atom_id res chain seq x y z
N MET A 1 11.07 18.09 -4.05
CA MET A 1 9.99 19.06 -4.36
C MET A 1 10.47 20.32 -5.08
N SER A 2 11.72 20.77 -4.90
CA SER A 2 12.27 21.94 -5.60
C SER A 2 12.21 21.84 -7.13
N PHE A 3 12.53 20.66 -7.69
CA PHE A 3 12.43 20.40 -9.12
C PHE A 3 11.00 20.59 -9.66
N LEU A 4 10.01 19.91 -9.07
CA LEU A 4 8.61 20.02 -9.49
C LEU A 4 8.06 21.44 -9.33
N ARG A 5 8.43 22.16 -8.26
CA ARG A 5 8.09 23.57 -8.10
C ARG A 5 8.63 24.41 -9.26
N ARG A 6 9.90 24.22 -9.63
CA ARG A 6 10.51 24.94 -10.75
C ARG A 6 9.84 24.62 -12.09
N VAL A 7 9.48 23.36 -12.33
CA VAL A 7 8.73 22.95 -13.53
C VAL A 7 7.36 23.64 -13.59
N ALA A 8 6.67 23.76 -12.45
CA ALA A 8 5.40 24.48 -12.35
C ALA A 8 5.54 26.02 -12.28
N GLY A 9 6.76 26.57 -12.39
CA GLY A 9 7.00 28.02 -12.24
C GLY A 9 6.75 28.57 -10.84
N LEU A 10 6.67 27.70 -9.83
CA LEU A 10 6.38 28.05 -8.44
C LEU A 10 7.65 28.16 -7.60
N SER A 11 7.56 29.01 -6.59
CA SER A 11 8.54 29.18 -5.53
C SER A 11 8.01 28.64 -4.19
N LEU A 12 8.80 28.78 -3.12
CA LEU A 12 8.32 28.53 -1.77
C LEU A 12 7.43 29.67 -1.23
N ARG A 13 7.52 30.87 -1.82
CA ARG A 13 6.74 32.05 -1.37
C ARG A 13 5.26 31.94 -1.74
N ASP A 14 4.94 31.17 -2.78
CA ASP A 14 3.56 30.95 -3.23
C ASP A 14 2.77 30.05 -2.28
N ARG A 15 3.45 29.39 -1.32
CA ARG A 15 2.86 28.52 -0.28
C ARG A 15 1.91 27.44 -0.82
N VAL A 16 1.98 27.13 -2.12
CA VAL A 16 1.25 26.03 -2.74
C VAL A 16 1.71 24.71 -2.15
N ARG A 17 0.77 23.84 -1.77
CA ARG A 17 1.06 22.52 -1.20
C ARG A 17 1.73 21.61 -2.22
N SER A 18 2.62 20.74 -1.74
CA SER A 18 3.36 19.81 -2.61
C SER A 18 2.47 18.80 -3.32
N SER A 19 1.35 18.44 -2.72
CA SER A 19 0.30 17.59 -3.29
C SER A 19 -0.39 18.25 -4.47
N ALA A 20 -0.83 19.51 -4.32
CA ALA A 20 -1.43 20.29 -5.41
C ALA A 20 -0.48 20.42 -6.61
N ILE A 21 0.82 20.65 -6.36
CA ILE A 21 1.84 20.70 -7.44
C ILE A 21 1.95 19.36 -8.17
N ARG A 22 1.89 18.24 -7.44
CA ARG A 22 1.94 16.91 -8.04
C ARG A 22 0.69 16.63 -8.86
N GLU A 23 -0.48 17.00 -8.36
CA GLU A 23 -1.76 16.86 -9.05
C GLU A 23 -1.77 17.67 -10.35
N GLU A 24 -1.36 18.95 -10.30
CA GLU A 24 -1.25 19.82 -11.46
C GLU A 24 -0.31 19.24 -12.53
N LEU A 25 0.82 18.66 -12.12
CA LEU A 25 1.80 18.06 -13.03
C LEU A 25 1.50 16.60 -13.39
N GLY A 26 0.41 16.01 -12.90
CA GLY A 26 0.08 14.59 -13.12
C GLY A 26 1.12 13.60 -12.54
N VAL A 27 1.89 14.02 -11.53
CA VAL A 27 2.96 13.22 -10.92
C VAL A 27 2.40 12.40 -9.76
N GLU A 28 2.54 11.08 -9.84
CA GLU A 28 2.13 10.19 -8.76
C GLU A 28 2.92 10.43 -7.46
N SER A 29 2.24 10.38 -6.31
CA SER A 29 2.88 10.44 -5.00
C SER A 29 3.70 9.18 -4.73
N LEU A 30 4.91 9.35 -4.18
CA LEU A 30 5.75 8.22 -3.74
C LEU A 30 4.99 7.29 -2.77
N LEU A 31 4.16 7.85 -1.89
CA LEU A 31 3.36 7.07 -0.96
C LEU A 31 2.39 6.15 -1.71
N LEU A 32 1.71 6.65 -2.76
CA LEU A 32 0.80 5.84 -3.56
C LEU A 32 1.57 4.70 -4.26
N CYS A 33 2.75 4.98 -4.81
CA CYS A 33 3.60 3.97 -5.42
C CYS A 33 3.99 2.86 -4.42
N VAL A 34 4.36 3.24 -3.20
CA VAL A 34 4.76 2.30 -2.14
C VAL A 34 3.56 1.46 -1.71
N GLU A 35 2.43 2.06 -1.36
CA GLU A 35 1.21 1.35 -0.94
C GLU A 35 0.75 0.36 -2.01
N ARG A 36 0.66 0.82 -3.28
CA ARG A 36 0.27 -0.02 -4.42
C ARG A 36 1.22 -1.20 -4.60
N SER A 37 2.53 -1.00 -4.38
CA SER A 37 3.53 -2.07 -4.51
C SER A 37 3.42 -3.11 -3.39
N GLN A 38 3.15 -2.67 -2.15
CA GLN A 38 2.93 -3.57 -1.01
C GLN A 38 1.70 -4.46 -1.24
N MET A 39 0.59 -3.86 -1.69
CA MET A 39 -0.63 -4.61 -2.01
C MET A 39 -0.45 -5.53 -3.22
N ARG A 40 0.32 -5.12 -4.23
CA ARG A 40 0.67 -5.99 -5.37
C ARG A 40 1.43 -7.23 -4.91
N TRP A 41 2.39 -7.04 -4.00
CA TRP A 41 3.14 -8.14 -3.42
C TRP A 41 2.27 -9.07 -2.57
N LEU A 42 1.35 -8.52 -1.76
CA LEU A 42 0.37 -9.32 -1.03
C LEU A 42 -0.44 -10.22 -1.97
N GLY A 43 -1.03 -9.67 -3.03
CA GLY A 43 -1.79 -10.48 -3.99
C GLY A 43 -0.92 -11.55 -4.67
N HIS A 44 0.37 -11.27 -4.89
CA HIS A 44 1.30 -12.29 -5.37
C HIS A 44 1.50 -13.42 -4.35
N LEU A 45 1.65 -13.12 -3.06
CA LEU A 45 1.79 -14.11 -1.99
C LEU A 45 0.52 -14.97 -1.82
N VAL A 46 -0.67 -14.35 -1.87
CA VAL A 46 -1.95 -15.06 -1.78
C VAL A 46 -2.09 -16.09 -2.92
N ARG A 47 -1.79 -15.68 -4.16
CA ARG A 47 -1.84 -16.55 -5.34
C ARG A 47 -0.62 -17.48 -5.49
N MET A 48 0.32 -17.44 -4.54
CA MET A 48 1.54 -18.24 -4.63
C MET A 48 1.26 -19.71 -4.33
N PRO A 49 1.61 -20.64 -5.24
CA PRO A 49 1.41 -22.07 -5.00
C PRO A 49 2.20 -22.56 -3.78
N PRO A 50 1.77 -23.66 -3.15
CA PRO A 50 2.51 -24.29 -2.05
C PRO A 50 3.91 -24.76 -2.52
N GLY A 51 4.83 -24.98 -1.58
CA GLY A 51 6.21 -25.38 -1.88
C GLY A 51 7.18 -24.22 -2.08
N ARG A 52 6.69 -22.97 -2.03
CA ARG A 52 7.54 -21.76 -2.12
C ARG A 52 7.70 -21.13 -0.74
N LEU A 53 8.96 -21.01 -0.30
CA LEU A 53 9.33 -20.51 1.02
C LEU A 53 8.64 -19.19 1.40
N HIS A 54 8.55 -18.21 0.48
CA HIS A 54 7.94 -16.91 0.79
C HIS A 54 6.45 -17.03 1.12
N GLY A 55 5.70 -17.83 0.35
CA GLY A 55 4.28 -18.09 0.59
C GLY A 55 4.06 -18.93 1.86
N GLU A 56 4.94 -19.89 2.12
CA GLU A 56 4.92 -20.69 3.34
C GLU A 56 5.18 -19.84 4.59
N VAL A 57 6.23 -19.01 4.58
CA VAL A 57 6.53 -18.08 5.68
C VAL A 57 5.40 -17.08 5.89
N PHE A 58 4.77 -16.60 4.82
CA PHE A 58 3.62 -15.69 4.90
C PHE A 58 2.40 -16.34 5.58
N ARG A 59 2.14 -17.62 5.28
CA ARG A 59 1.04 -18.40 5.88
C ARG A 59 1.38 -18.99 7.25
N ALA A 60 2.66 -19.08 7.60
CA ALA A 60 3.10 -19.67 8.85
C ALA A 60 2.54 -18.95 10.09
N CYS A 61 2.01 -19.72 11.03
CA CYS A 61 1.59 -19.25 12.34
C CYS A 61 2.46 -19.92 13.43
N PRO A 62 3.67 -19.40 13.71
CA PRO A 62 4.57 -20.03 14.66
C PRO A 62 3.95 -20.02 16.07
N SER A 63 3.92 -21.20 16.69
CA SER A 63 3.48 -21.40 18.08
C SER A 63 4.56 -20.96 19.07
N GLY A 64 4.19 -20.26 20.14
CA GLY A 64 5.11 -19.88 21.21
C GLY A 64 4.64 -18.68 22.02
N ARG A 65 5.26 -18.45 23.19
CA ARG A 65 5.02 -17.25 23.99
C ARG A 65 5.79 -16.08 23.40
N ARG A 66 5.11 -14.94 23.23
CA ARG A 66 5.76 -13.68 22.83
C ARG A 66 6.45 -13.07 24.05
N PRO A 67 7.60 -12.39 23.86
CA PRO A 67 8.22 -11.65 24.96
C PRO A 67 7.26 -10.59 25.52
N PRO A 68 7.39 -10.24 26.81
CA PRO A 68 6.58 -9.19 27.42
C PRO A 68 6.79 -7.85 26.72
N GLY A 69 5.74 -7.02 26.66
CA GLY A 69 5.71 -5.74 25.97
C GLY A 69 4.89 -5.74 24.68
N ARG A 70 4.84 -4.59 23.98
CA ARG A 70 4.09 -4.45 22.71
C ARG A 70 4.86 -5.14 21.57
N PRO A 71 4.32 -6.20 20.94
CA PRO A 71 4.96 -6.82 19.80
C PRO A 71 5.05 -5.84 18.63
N ARG A 72 6.11 -5.95 17.82
CA ARG A 72 6.19 -5.23 16.55
C ARG A 72 5.03 -5.66 15.65
N THR A 73 4.40 -4.70 14.98
CA THR A 73 3.38 -4.97 13.96
C THR A 73 4.01 -5.82 12.86
N ARG A 74 3.39 -6.96 12.54
CA ARG A 74 3.86 -7.82 11.46
C ARG A 74 3.57 -7.15 10.13
N TRP A 75 4.37 -7.44 9.12
CA TRP A 75 4.12 -6.93 7.78
C TRP A 75 2.72 -7.32 7.26
N ARG A 76 2.28 -8.57 7.50
CA ARG A 76 0.93 -9.03 7.16
C ARG A 76 -0.14 -8.16 7.80
N ASP A 77 -0.06 -7.95 9.12
CA ASP A 77 -1.04 -7.14 9.87
C ASP A 77 -1.10 -5.70 9.33
N TYR A 78 0.07 -5.12 9.01
CA TYR A 78 0.16 -3.79 8.40
C TYR A 78 -0.50 -3.72 7.02
N VAL A 79 -0.20 -4.67 6.12
CA VAL A 79 -0.75 -4.62 4.76
C VAL A 79 -2.24 -4.99 4.76
N SER A 80 -2.71 -5.87 5.63
CA SER A 80 -4.14 -6.14 5.81
C SER A 80 -4.88 -4.88 6.26
N LEU A 81 -4.34 -4.13 7.23
CA LEU A 81 -4.90 -2.85 7.64
C LEU A 81 -4.88 -1.83 6.49
N LEU A 82 -3.77 -1.77 5.75
CA LEU A 82 -3.64 -0.87 4.61
C LEU A 82 -4.68 -1.18 3.52
N VAL A 83 -4.94 -2.46 3.23
CA VAL A 83 -5.96 -2.87 2.26
C VAL A 83 -7.35 -2.48 2.75
N TRP A 84 -7.66 -2.69 4.03
CA TRP A 84 -8.92 -2.25 4.60
C TRP A 84 -9.10 -0.73 4.50
N GLU A 85 -8.11 0.06 4.94
CA GLU A 85 -8.16 1.53 4.91
C GLU A 85 -8.32 2.09 3.50
N ARG A 86 -7.72 1.45 2.49
CA ARG A 86 -7.57 2.01 1.15
C ARG A 86 -8.55 1.45 0.13
N LEU A 87 -8.97 0.21 0.31
CA LEU A 87 -9.87 -0.51 -0.61
C LEU A 87 -11.19 -0.92 0.05
N GLY A 88 -11.32 -0.78 1.38
CA GLY A 88 -12.54 -1.18 2.11
C GLY A 88 -12.71 -2.69 2.25
N ILE A 89 -11.73 -3.49 1.83
CA ILE A 89 -11.80 -4.95 1.87
C ILE A 89 -11.45 -5.42 3.28
N PRO A 90 -12.36 -6.10 3.99
CA PRO A 90 -12.10 -6.58 5.33
C PRO A 90 -11.11 -7.77 5.32
N PRO A 91 -10.36 -8.00 6.41
CA PRO A 91 -9.29 -9.01 6.42
C PRO A 91 -9.70 -10.45 6.13
N ASP A 92 -10.97 -10.80 6.36
CA ASP A 92 -11.59 -12.10 6.11
C ASP A 92 -11.90 -12.34 4.63
N GLU A 93 -12.25 -11.30 3.87
CA GLU A 93 -12.46 -11.38 2.41
C GLU A 93 -11.16 -11.21 1.61
N LEU A 94 -10.07 -10.80 2.28
CA LEU A 94 -8.83 -10.41 1.64
C LEU A 94 -8.23 -11.47 0.73
N GLU A 95 -8.19 -12.73 1.18
CA GLU A 95 -7.58 -13.82 0.41
C GLU A 95 -8.41 -14.17 -0.83
N GLU A 96 -9.73 -14.08 -0.76
CA GLU A 96 -10.63 -14.30 -1.89
C GLU A 96 -10.44 -13.22 -2.96
N VAL A 97 -10.56 -11.95 -2.57
CA VAL A 97 -10.44 -10.82 -3.50
C VAL A 97 -9.03 -10.71 -4.08
N ALA A 98 -8.00 -10.96 -3.27
CA ALA A 98 -6.62 -10.98 -3.75
C ALA A 98 -6.30 -12.26 -4.55
N GLY A 99 -7.08 -13.33 -4.41
CA GLY A 99 -7.01 -14.53 -5.24
C GLY A 99 -7.40 -14.25 -6.69
N GLU A 100 -8.40 -13.38 -6.88
CA GLU A 100 -8.88 -12.95 -8.20
C GLU A 100 -7.94 -11.93 -8.84
N ARG A 101 -7.07 -12.41 -9.75
CA ARG A 101 -5.99 -11.60 -10.33
C ARG A 101 -6.49 -10.32 -11.02
N GLU A 102 -7.54 -10.43 -11.82
CA GLU A 102 -8.06 -9.30 -12.60
C GLU A 102 -8.78 -8.27 -11.74
N VAL A 103 -9.53 -8.74 -10.74
CA VAL A 103 -10.16 -7.88 -9.72
C VAL A 103 -9.09 -7.12 -8.94
N TRP A 104 -8.09 -7.84 -8.43
CA TRP A 104 -6.98 -7.25 -7.68
C TRP A 104 -6.20 -6.23 -8.50
N ALA A 105 -5.85 -6.56 -9.75
CA ALA A 105 -5.14 -5.65 -10.64
C ALA A 105 -5.94 -4.37 -10.92
N SER A 106 -7.26 -4.50 -11.12
CA SER A 106 -8.15 -3.36 -11.36
C SER A 106 -8.24 -2.44 -10.15
N LEU A 107 -8.42 -3.00 -8.95
CA LEU A 107 -8.44 -2.23 -7.70
C LEU A 107 -7.14 -1.43 -7.49
N LEU A 108 -5.98 -2.06 -7.73
CA LEU A 108 -4.69 -1.39 -7.57
C LEU A 108 -4.42 -0.31 -8.62
N ARG A 109 -4.92 -0.50 -9.84
CA ARG A 109 -4.83 0.50 -10.92
C ARG A 109 -5.67 1.73 -10.60
N LEU A 110 -6.84 1.54 -9.99
CA LEU A 110 -7.79 2.59 -9.65
C LEU A 110 -7.55 3.20 -8.26
N LEU A 111 -6.53 2.75 -7.54
CA LEU A 111 -6.24 3.23 -6.18
C LEU A 111 -5.94 4.74 -6.19
N PRO A 112 -6.76 5.58 -5.51
CA PRO A 112 -6.57 7.02 -5.49
C PRO A 112 -5.42 7.42 -4.55
N PRO A 113 -4.76 8.57 -4.74
CA PRO A 113 -3.81 9.10 -3.76
C PRO A 113 -4.49 9.32 -2.40
N ARG A 114 -3.72 9.27 -1.31
CA ARG A 114 -4.28 9.64 0.00
C ARG A 114 -4.68 11.12 0.00
N PRO A 115 -5.81 11.48 0.64
CA PRO A 115 -6.14 12.88 0.87
C PRO A 115 -5.05 13.51 1.75
N ASP A 116 -4.74 14.78 1.49
CA ASP A 116 -3.82 15.50 2.36
C ASP A 116 -4.43 15.65 3.76
N PRO A 117 -3.64 15.50 4.83
CA PRO A 117 -4.05 16.03 6.12
C PRO A 117 -4.16 17.55 5.96
N GLY A 118 -5.37 18.07 6.19
CA GLY A 118 -5.69 19.50 6.12
C GLY A 118 -4.85 20.35 7.05
#